data_AF-A0A2G0WHB0-F1
#
_entry.id   AF-A0A2G0WHB0-F1
#
_cell.length_a   1.000
_cell.length_b   1.000
_cell.length_c   1.000
_cell.angle_alpha   90.00
_cell.angle_beta   90.00
_cell.angle_gamma   90.00
#
_symmetry.space_group_name_H-M   'P 1'
#
loop_
_entity.id
_entity.type
_entity.pdbx_description
1 polymer ?
#
loop_
_entity_poly.entity_id
_entity_poly.type
_entity_poly.pdbx_seq_one_letter_code
_entity_poly.pdbx_strand_id
1 'polypeptide(L)' 'MSEWIKVEDRLPDDGVLVIGSGWNFRDPTKGRWVEPTIYSEDDHDFHPAADDGLGNLVTDFDGSMEPTHWQPLPAPPTE' A
#
# COMPACT_ATOMS: atom_id res chain seq x y z
N MET A 1 16.28 4.80 -14.11
CA MET A 1 15.57 4.84 -12.80
C MET A 1 14.10 4.65 -13.11
N SER A 2 13.40 3.78 -12.39
CA SER A 2 11.94 3.64 -12.54
C SER A 2 11.28 4.96 -12.19
N GLU A 3 10.35 5.42 -13.03
CA GLU A 3 9.61 6.65 -12.78
C GLU A 3 8.60 6.41 -11.65
N TRP A 4 8.41 7.43 -10.80
CA TRP A 4 7.35 7.42 -9.80
C TRP A 4 6.00 7.51 -10.51
N ILE A 5 5.11 6.59 -10.21
CA ILE A 5 3.77 6.52 -10.77
C ILE A 5 2.81 6.99 -9.71
N LYS A 6 1.93 7.93 -10.06
CA LYS A 6 0.87 8.31 -9.13
C LYS A 6 -0.19 7.23 -9.08
N VAL A 7 -0.70 6.97 -7.88
CA VAL A 7 -1.80 6.02 -7.66
C VAL A 7 -3.06 6.43 -8.45
N GLU A 8 -3.29 7.74 -8.63
CA GLU A 8 -4.41 8.26 -9.43
C GLU A 8 -4.29 7.97 -10.93
N ASP A 9 -3.07 7.79 -11.45
CA ASP A 9 -2.83 7.50 -12.86
C ASP A 9 -2.86 6.00 -13.14
N ARG A 10 -2.30 5.21 -12.21
CA ARG A 10 -2.23 3.75 -12.31
C ARG A 10 -2.05 3.12 -10.93
N LEU A 11 -2.92 2.17 -10.62
CA LEU A 11 -2.83 1.34 -9.41
C LEU A 11 -1.60 0.42 -9.45
N PRO A 12 -1.03 0.06 -8.30
CA PRO A 12 0.02 -0.96 -8.22
C PRO A 12 -0.49 -2.32 -8.71
N ASP A 13 0.43 -3.17 -9.20
CA ASP A 13 0.09 -4.54 -9.57
C ASP A 13 -0.35 -5.36 -8.33
N ASP A 14 -1.08 -6.45 -8.55
CA ASP A 14 -1.57 -7.31 -7.47
C ASP A 14 -0.41 -7.81 -6.58
N GLY A 15 -0.63 -7.77 -5.26
CA GLY A 15 0.37 -8.10 -4.24
C GLY A 15 1.55 -7.11 -4.10
N VAL A 16 1.61 -6.03 -4.89
CA VAL A 16 2.66 -5.01 -4.72
C VAL A 16 2.34 -4.12 -3.52
N LEU A 17 3.26 -4.12 -2.56
CA LEU A 17 3.22 -3.22 -1.42
C LEU A 17 3.69 -1.82 -1.80
N VAL A 18 2.94 -0.82 -1.35
CA VAL A 18 3.30 0.59 -1.43
C VAL A 18 3.37 1.19 -0.03
N ILE A 19 4.08 2.30 0.14
CA ILE A 19 4.10 3.00 1.44
C ILE A 19 2.94 3.99 1.45
N GLY A 20 1.96 3.74 2.31
CA GLY A 20 0.82 4.61 2.56
C GLY A 20 0.96 5.39 3.86
N SER A 21 0.09 6.38 4.04
CA SER A 21 -0.07 7.06 5.33
C SER A 21 -1.54 7.09 5.75
N GLY A 22 -1.80 6.87 7.03
CA GLY A 22 -3.15 6.75 7.57
C GLY A 22 -3.34 7.51 8.89
N TRP A 23 -4.55 7.43 9.44
CA TRP A 23 -4.95 8.06 10.71
C TRP A 23 -5.46 7.01 11.68
N ASN A 24 -4.92 6.96 12.91
CA ASN A 24 -5.30 5.96 13.93
C ASN A 24 -6.81 5.96 14.13
N PHE A 25 -7.51 4.91 13.66
CA PHE A 25 -8.97 4.82 13.68
C PHE A 25 -9.69 6.02 13.03
N ARG A 26 -9.09 6.62 11.99
CA ARG A 26 -9.55 7.86 11.35
C ARG A 26 -9.62 9.09 12.29
N ASP A 27 -8.93 9.04 13.43
CA ASP A 27 -8.87 10.14 14.40
C ASP A 27 -7.62 11.00 14.16
N PRO A 28 -7.78 12.24 13.66
CA PRO A 28 -6.65 13.11 13.38
C PRO A 28 -5.86 13.55 14.63
N THR A 29 -6.46 13.42 15.82
CA THR A 29 -5.79 13.77 17.09
C THR A 29 -4.80 12.72 17.54
N LYS A 30 -4.90 11.48 17.02
CA LYS A 30 -3.99 10.37 17.35
C LYS A 30 -2.73 10.32 16.50
N GLY A 31 -2.55 11.31 15.62
CA GLY A 31 -1.41 11.44 14.75
C GLY A 31 -1.51 10.57 13.50
N ARG A 32 -0.63 10.89 12.54
CA ARG A 32 -0.49 10.16 11.28
C ARG A 32 0.52 9.04 11.47
N TRP A 33 0.28 7.89 10.86
CA TRP A 33 1.25 6.80 10.81
C TRP A 33 1.58 6.47 9.34
N VAL A 34 2.69 5.77 9.13
CA VAL A 34 3.17 5.33 7.81
C VAL A 34 3.52 3.85 7.89
N GLU A 35 3.04 3.05 6.94
CA GLU A 35 3.32 1.61 6.91
C GLU A 35 3.15 1.02 5.50
N PRO A 36 3.59 -0.24 5.27
CA PRO A 36 3.29 -0.96 4.04
C PRO A 36 1.80 -1.17 3.85
N THR A 37 1.34 -0.98 2.62
CA THR A 37 -0.07 -0.91 2.27
C THR A 37 -0.30 -1.67 0.98
N ILE A 38 -1.43 -2.38 0.91
CA ILE A 38 -1.87 -3.15 -0.24
C ILE A 38 -3.19 -2.58 -0.77
N TYR A 39 -3.38 -2.64 -2.09
CA TYR A 39 -4.64 -2.27 -2.73
C TYR A 39 -5.63 -3.43 -2.66
N SER A 40 -6.85 -3.15 -2.19
CA SER A 40 -7.96 -4.10 -2.16
C SER A 40 -8.86 -3.88 -3.37
N GLU A 41 -9.00 -4.88 -4.24
CA GLU A 41 -9.95 -4.82 -5.35
C GLU A 41 -11.42 -4.94 -4.88
N ASP A 42 -11.66 -5.51 -3.70
CA ASP A 42 -13.01 -5.78 -3.17
C ASP A 42 -13.78 -4.50 -2.83
N ASP A 43 -13.10 -3.49 -2.29
CA ASP A 43 -13.67 -2.21 -1.89
C ASP A 43 -12.97 -0.99 -2.51
N HIS A 44 -12.04 -1.23 -3.43
CA HIS A 44 -11.29 -0.21 -4.17
C HIS A 44 -10.52 0.77 -3.27
N ASP A 45 -10.05 0.32 -2.10
CA ASP A 45 -9.31 1.13 -1.13
C ASP A 45 -7.94 0.52 -0.79
N PHE A 46 -7.10 1.33 -0.15
CA PHE A 46 -5.78 0.92 0.34
C PHE A 46 -5.84 0.61 1.82
N HIS A 47 -5.31 -0.55 2.19
CA HIS A 47 -5.30 -1.05 3.57
C HIS A 47 -3.89 -1.34 4.05
N PRO A 48 -3.62 -1.20 5.36
CA PRO A 48 -2.41 -1.76 5.94
C PRO A 48 -2.22 -3.22 5.52
N ALA A 49 -0.98 -3.61 5.34
CA ALA A 49 -0.66 -5.00 5.04
C ALA A 49 -0.60 -5.81 6.34
N ALA A 50 -1.33 -6.91 6.39
CA ALA A 50 -1.31 -7.88 7.48
C ALA A 50 -0.83 -9.26 7.01
N ASP A 51 -0.49 -10.11 7.98
CA ASP A 51 -0.18 -11.52 7.78
C ASP A 51 -1.38 -12.36 8.26
N ASP A 52 -1.82 -13.33 7.47
CA ASP A 52 -2.95 -14.20 7.79
C ASP A 52 -2.62 -15.34 8.76
N GLY A 53 -1.39 -15.37 9.31
CA GLY A 53 -0.86 -16.44 10.15
C GLY A 53 -0.32 -17.64 9.36
N LEU A 54 -0.46 -17.65 8.04
CA LEU A 54 0.06 -18.68 7.14
C LEU A 54 1.24 -18.16 6.30
N GLY A 55 1.66 -16.91 6.51
CA GLY A 55 2.71 -16.26 5.73
C GLY A 55 2.18 -15.57 4.47
N ASN A 56 0.86 -15.51 4.26
CA ASN A 56 0.29 -14.75 3.14
C ASN A 56 0.02 -13.32 3.57
N LEU A 57 0.35 -12.41 2.66
CA LEU A 57 0.05 -11.00 2.81
C LEU A 57 -1.43 -10.76 2.48
N VAL A 58 -2.15 -10.10 3.39
CA VAL A 58 -3.57 -9.77 3.24
C VAL A 58 -3.83 -8.31 3.63
N THR A 59 -5.02 -7.81 3.30
CA THR A 59 -5.51 -6.49 3.71
C THR A 59 -5.92 -6.51 5.19
N ASP A 60 -5.45 -5.53 5.96
CA ASP A 60 -5.98 -5.22 7.28
C ASP A 60 -7.14 -4.23 7.15
N PHE A 61 -8.36 -4.74 7.24
CA PHE A 61 -9.56 -3.92 7.09
C PHE A 61 -9.84 -2.98 8.28
N ASP A 62 -9.04 -3.03 9.35
CA ASP A 62 -9.19 -2.12 10.51
C ASP A 62 -8.62 -0.71 10.23
N GLY A 63 -7.89 -0.52 9.12
CA GLY A 63 -7.31 0.77 8.72
C GLY A 63 -7.56 1.10 7.25
N SER A 64 -7.58 2.40 6.93
CA SER A 64 -7.57 2.90 5.53
C SER A 64 -6.38 3.83 5.33
N MET A 65 -5.76 3.75 4.16
CA MET A 65 -4.45 4.33 3.87
C MET A 65 -4.47 5.22 2.62
N GLU A 66 -3.62 6.25 2.62
CA GLU A 66 -3.52 7.20 1.51
C GLU A 66 -2.09 7.19 0.92
N PRO A 67 -1.73 6.20 0.07
CA PRO A 67 -0.53 6.29 -0.74
C PRO A 67 -0.73 7.29 -1.89
N THR A 68 0.34 7.99 -2.26
CA THR A 68 0.29 8.98 -3.37
C THR A 68 1.01 8.48 -4.62
N HIS A 69 2.12 7.77 -4.45
CA HIS A 69 2.98 7.30 -5.54
C HIS A 69 3.56 5.93 -5.23
N TRP A 70 3.93 5.19 -6.27
CA TRP A 70 4.68 3.94 -6.17
C TRP A 70 5.74 3.85 -7.28
N GLN A 71 6.70 2.96 -7.09
CA GLN A 71 7.67 2.62 -8.12
C GLN A 71 7.60 1.13 -8.44
N PRO A 72 7.61 0.73 -9.71
CA PRO A 72 7.79 -0.67 -10.06
C PRO A 72 9.18 -1.10 -9.60
N LEU A 73 9.28 -2.38 -9.21
CA LEU A 73 10.58 -2.97 -8.92
C LEU A 73 11.49 -2.83 -10.15
N PRO A 74 12.75 -2.43 -9.96
CA PRO A 74 13.69 -2.39 -11.06
C PRO A 74 13.79 -3.79 -11.68
N ALA A 75 13.96 -3.84 -13.00
CA ALA A 75 14.31 -5.09 -13.65
C ALA A 75 15.57 -5.68 -12.98
N PRO A 76 15.66 -7.01 -12.85
CA PRO A 76 16.88 -7.65 -12.38
C PRO A 76 18.09 -7.15 -13.19
N PRO A 77 19.29 -7.03 -12.59
CA PRO A 77 20.49 -6.68 -13.34
C PRO A 77 20.68 -7.65 -14.51
N THR A 78 20.79 -7.12 -15.72
CA THR A 78 21.26 -7.89 -16.89
C THR A 78 22.79 -7.88 -16.91
N GLU A 79 23.41 -9.04 -17.13
CA GLU A 79 24.86 -9.17 -17.33
C GLU A 79 25.37 -8.45 -18.58
#